data_AF-A0A2V9D0D7-F1
#
_entry.id   AF-A0A2V9D0D7-F1
#
_cell.length_a   1.000
_cell.length_b   1.000
_cell.length_c   1.000
_cell.angle_alpha   90.00
_cell.angle_beta   90.00
_cell.angle_gamma   90.00
#
_symmetry.space_group_name_H-M   'P 1'
#
loop_
_entity.id
_entity.type
_entity.pdbx_description
1 polymer ?
#
loop_
_entity_poly.entity_id
_entity_poly.type
_entity_poly.pdbx_seq_one_letter_code
_entity_poly.pdbx_strand_id
1 'polypeptide(L)'
;MRYGRNASAEIAAKCGARISHVKAHGALYNQAAGDASIAAAIANGVARWRRDVVLVGLAGSPMLDVFRSVGFAAAAEAFADRRYDPQGSLRSRKFADALILNPAEAAAQALGIAENGIVIAGDSTKIRVKAQTICIHGDTPGALKIAAAVVQRLRDAGIALRPPASAF
;
A
#
# COMPACT_ATOMS: atom_id res chain seq x y z
N MET A 1 -1.87 6.08 31.29
CA MET A 1 -1.12 4.83 31.01
C MET A 1 -0.33 4.99 29.71
N ARG A 2 1.00 5.12 29.78
CA ARG A 2 1.89 5.17 28.61
C ARG A 2 2.31 3.74 28.23
N TYR A 3 1.50 3.04 27.45
CA TYR A 3 2.02 1.91 26.66
C TYR A 3 2.63 2.53 25.40
N GLY A 4 3.95 2.60 25.30
CA GLY A 4 4.58 3.35 24.21
C GLY A 4 6.02 2.97 23.94
N ARG A 5 6.38 1.68 24.04
CA ARG A 5 7.58 1.20 23.35
C ARG A 5 7.22 0.98 21.88
N ASN A 6 7.47 1.99 21.05
CA ASN A 6 7.40 1.81 19.60
C ASN A 6 8.72 1.17 19.17
N ALA A 7 8.80 -0.16 19.32
CA ALA A 7 10.02 -0.92 19.09
C ALA A 7 10.67 -0.61 17.75
N SER A 8 9.89 -0.50 16.67
CA SER A 8 10.39 -0.14 15.34
C SER A 8 10.99 1.28 15.30
N ALA A 9 10.41 2.23 16.03
CA ALA A 9 10.92 3.60 16.08
C ALA A 9 12.23 3.69 16.88
N GLU A 10 12.32 2.94 17.99
CA GLU A 10 13.55 2.85 18.79
C GLU A 10 14.69 2.19 18.00
N ILE A 11 14.40 1.11 17.27
CA ILE A 11 15.38 0.44 16.40
C ILE A 11 15.83 1.40 15.28
N ALA A 12 14.89 2.05 14.60
CA ALA A 12 15.20 3.02 13.55
C ALA A 12 16.13 4.12 14.07
N ALA A 13 15.82 4.71 15.24
CA ALA A 13 16.65 5.74 15.86
C ALA A 13 18.07 5.25 16.18
N LYS A 14 18.23 4.03 16.70
CA LYS A 14 19.55 3.43 16.97
C LYS A 14 20.37 3.22 15.69
N CYS A 15 19.71 3.06 14.54
CA CYS A 15 20.34 2.95 13.23
C CYS A 15 20.50 4.30 12.50
N GLY A 16 20.22 5.44 13.17
CA GLY A 16 20.27 6.77 12.53
C GLY A 16 19.16 7.02 11.50
N ALA A 17 18.08 6.23 11.54
CA ALA A 17 16.94 6.31 10.64
C ALA A 17 15.70 6.85 11.35
N ARG A 18 14.70 7.27 10.55
CA ARG A 18 13.39 7.69 11.03
C ARG A 18 12.29 6.89 10.35
N ILE A 19 11.22 6.62 11.09
CA ILE A 19 10.00 6.07 10.48
C ILE A 19 9.34 7.16 9.64
N SER A 20 9.17 6.91 8.34
CA SER A 20 8.54 7.85 7.40
C SER A 20 7.04 7.66 7.25
N HIS A 21 6.57 6.43 7.46
CA HIS A 21 5.18 6.06 7.24
C HIS A 21 4.75 4.90 8.14
N VAL A 22 3.44 4.75 8.30
CA VAL A 22 2.81 3.60 8.96
C VAL A 22 1.81 2.98 8.00
N LYS A 23 1.87 1.67 7.87
CA LYS A 23 0.94 0.85 7.10
C LYS A 23 0.45 -0.30 7.97
N ALA A 24 -0.86 -0.44 8.11
CA ALA A 24 -1.42 -1.63 8.76
C ALA A 24 -1.09 -2.89 7.95
N HIS A 25 -0.96 -4.04 8.62
CA HIS A 25 -0.62 -5.30 7.96
C HIS A 25 -1.85 -6.21 7.83
N GLY A 26 -1.89 -7.00 6.76
CA GLY A 26 -2.76 -8.17 6.61
C GLY A 26 -4.25 -7.89 6.82
N ALA A 27 -4.88 -8.66 7.70
CA ALA A 27 -6.31 -8.56 7.98
C ALA A 27 -6.72 -7.17 8.47
N LEU A 28 -5.91 -6.54 9.33
CA LEU A 28 -6.19 -5.20 9.85
C LEU A 28 -6.23 -4.15 8.74
N TYR A 29 -5.32 -4.24 7.76
CA TYR A 29 -5.33 -3.37 6.59
C TYR A 29 -6.61 -3.54 5.77
N ASN A 30 -6.97 -4.80 5.46
CA ASN A 30 -8.13 -5.09 4.64
C ASN A 30 -9.44 -4.68 5.34
N GLN A 31 -9.55 -4.88 6.65
CA GLN A 31 -10.71 -4.43 7.43
C GLN A 31 -10.80 -2.90 7.47
N ALA A 32 -9.70 -2.21 7.76
CA ALA A 32 -9.65 -0.75 7.77
C ALA A 32 -9.99 -0.12 6.41
N ALA A 33 -9.70 -0.81 5.30
CA ALA A 33 -10.08 -0.34 3.97
C ALA A 33 -11.60 -0.25 3.77
N GLY A 34 -12.40 -1.06 4.48
CA GLY A 34 -13.87 -1.03 4.40
C GLY A 34 -14.57 -0.41 5.61
N ASP A 35 -13.87 -0.22 6.73
CA ASP A 35 -14.45 0.19 8.00
C ASP A 35 -13.78 1.47 8.54
N ALA A 36 -14.54 2.56 8.51
CA ALA A 36 -14.09 3.88 8.95
C ALA A 36 -13.74 3.91 10.46
N SER A 37 -14.40 3.10 11.30
CA SER A 37 -14.12 3.03 12.74
C SER A 37 -12.76 2.40 13.00
N ILE A 38 -12.42 1.35 12.26
CA ILE A 38 -11.11 0.68 12.34
C ILE A 38 -10.02 1.62 11.79
N ALA A 39 -10.26 2.28 10.65
CA ALA A 39 -9.34 3.28 10.12
C ALA A 39 -9.08 4.41 11.14
N ALA A 40 -10.12 4.92 11.80
CA ALA A 40 -9.99 5.96 12.82
C ALA A 40 -9.21 5.46 14.05
N ALA A 41 -9.44 4.21 14.48
CA ALA A 41 -8.69 3.61 15.58
C ALA A 41 -7.20 3.51 15.26
N ILE A 42 -6.83 3.13 14.03
CA ILE A 42 -5.44 3.10 13.56
C ILE A 42 -4.84 4.51 13.58
N ALA A 43 -5.50 5.49 12.96
CA ALA A 43 -5.02 6.87 12.90
C ALA A 43 -4.84 7.48 14.30
N ASN A 44 -5.82 7.33 15.18
CA ASN A 44 -5.73 7.78 16.58
C ASN A 44 -4.64 7.05 17.36
N GLY A 45 -4.41 5.77 17.07
CA GLY A 45 -3.30 4.99 17.61
C GLY A 45 -1.94 5.60 17.25
N VAL A 46 -1.74 5.91 15.96
CA VAL A 46 -0.51 6.56 15.49
C VAL A 46 -0.39 7.98 16.05
N ALA A 47 -1.50 8.73 16.16
CA ALA A 47 -1.48 10.11 16.67
C ALA A 47 -1.04 10.22 18.12
N ARG A 48 -1.24 9.17 18.94
CA ARG A 48 -0.69 9.10 20.31
C ARG A 48 0.83 8.97 20.33
N TRP A 49 1.44 8.57 19.22
CA TRP A 49 2.89 8.49 19.06
C TRP A 49 3.45 9.73 18.37
N ARG A 50 3.05 10.00 17.13
CA ARG A 50 3.51 11.14 16.32
C ARG A 50 2.58 11.41 15.14
N ARG A 51 2.63 12.63 14.61
CA ARG A 51 1.80 13.10 13.49
C ARG A 51 2.58 13.39 12.21
N ASP A 52 3.90 13.50 12.31
CA ASP A 52 4.84 13.68 11.20
C ASP A 52 5.25 12.33 10.57
N VAL A 53 4.24 11.54 10.20
CA VAL A 53 4.35 10.30 9.43
C VAL A 53 3.23 10.23 8.40
N VAL A 54 3.49 9.56 7.28
CA VAL A 54 2.45 9.29 6.28
C VAL A 54 1.68 8.03 6.67
N LEU A 55 0.35 8.07 6.63
CA LEU A 55 -0.46 6.86 6.75
C LEU A 55 -0.75 6.27 5.37
N VAL A 56 -0.40 5.01 5.17
CA VAL A 56 -0.61 4.31 3.89
C VAL A 56 -1.93 3.52 3.97
N GLY A 57 -2.80 3.73 2.99
CA GLY A 57 -4.10 3.05 2.90
C GLY A 57 -4.46 2.69 1.47
N LEU A 58 -5.46 1.82 1.29
CA LEU A 58 -5.85 1.32 -0.01
C LEU A 58 -6.37 2.45 -0.90
N ALA A 59 -5.85 2.57 -2.12
CA ALA A 59 -6.32 3.53 -3.10
C ALA A 59 -7.83 3.36 -3.35
N GLY A 60 -8.58 4.47 -3.30
CA GLY A 60 -10.04 4.47 -3.47
C GLY A 60 -10.84 4.06 -2.23
N SER A 61 -10.17 3.70 -1.12
CA SER A 61 -10.87 3.32 0.11
C SER A 61 -11.19 4.53 1.02
N PRO A 62 -12.29 4.47 1.81
CA PRO A 62 -12.60 5.48 2.83
C PRO A 62 -11.51 5.70 3.88
N MET A 63 -10.62 4.71 4.06
CA MET A 63 -9.47 4.76 4.98
C MET A 63 -8.62 6.01 4.76
N LEU A 64 -8.40 6.41 3.51
CA LEU A 64 -7.57 7.58 3.18
C LEU A 64 -8.22 8.89 3.65
N ASP A 65 -9.53 9.00 3.55
CA ASP A 65 -10.26 10.21 3.97
C ASP A 65 -10.35 10.30 5.48
N VAL A 66 -10.51 9.16 6.16
CA VAL A 66 -10.41 9.08 7.63
C VAL A 66 -9.01 9.49 8.11
N PHE A 67 -7.95 9.04 7.45
CA PHE A 67 -6.58 9.43 7.80
C PHE A 67 -6.37 10.94 7.66
N ARG A 68 -6.87 11.53 6.57
CA ARG A 68 -6.80 12.99 6.33
C ARG A 68 -7.63 13.78 7.34
N SER A 69 -8.84 13.31 7.69
CA SER A 69 -9.70 14.00 8.65
C SER A 69 -9.13 14.02 10.07
N VAL A 70 -8.35 13.00 10.43
CA VAL A 70 -7.59 12.96 11.70
C VAL A 70 -6.32 13.82 11.65
N GLY A 71 -5.97 14.37 10.48
CA GLY A 71 -4.85 15.30 10.30
C GLY A 71 -3.54 14.66 9.86
N PHE A 72 -3.56 13.48 9.25
CA PHE A 72 -2.37 12.86 8.66
C PHE A 72 -2.25 13.14 7.16
N ALA A 73 -1.00 13.23 6.68
CA ALA A 73 -0.73 12.96 5.28
C ALA A 73 -1.06 11.49 4.98
N ALA A 74 -1.82 11.24 3.91
CA ALA A 74 -2.23 9.90 3.51
C ALA A 74 -1.70 9.54 2.12
N ALA A 75 -1.07 8.38 2.00
CA ALA A 75 -0.60 7.81 0.74
C ALA A 75 -1.51 6.68 0.26
N ALA A 76 -2.04 6.83 -0.95
CA ALA A 76 -2.84 5.82 -1.63
C ALA A 76 -1.95 4.70 -2.16
N GLU A 77 -2.22 3.46 -1.76
CA GLU A 77 -1.48 2.27 -2.17
C GLU A 77 -2.27 1.41 -3.16
N ALA A 78 -1.57 0.96 -4.21
CA ALA A 78 -1.99 -0.11 -5.09
C ALA A 78 -1.03 -1.31 -5.00
N PHE A 79 -1.32 -2.40 -5.69
CA PHE A 79 -0.60 -3.66 -5.56
C PHE A 79 -0.21 -4.21 -6.93
N ALA A 80 1.05 -4.57 -7.12
CA ALA A 80 1.51 -5.19 -8.37
C ALA A 80 1.16 -6.68 -8.42
N ASP A 81 1.16 -7.36 -7.28
CA ASP A 81 1.14 -8.82 -7.17
C ASP A 81 -0.19 -9.38 -6.59
N ARG A 82 -1.23 -8.55 -6.53
CA ARG A 82 -2.57 -8.93 -6.07
C ARG A 82 -3.60 -8.72 -7.16
N ARG A 83 -4.57 -9.64 -7.24
CA ARG A 83 -5.78 -9.42 -8.03
C ARG A 83 -6.76 -8.51 -7.29
N TYR A 84 -7.53 -7.78 -8.07
CA TYR A 84 -8.60 -6.90 -7.61
C TYR A 84 -9.95 -7.52 -7.95
N ASP A 85 -10.90 -7.35 -7.04
CA ASP A 85 -12.31 -7.58 -7.32
C ASP A 85 -12.92 -6.31 -7.97
N PRO A 86 -14.04 -6.39 -8.70
CA PRO A 86 -14.57 -5.29 -9.52
C PRO A 86 -14.88 -4.00 -8.73
N GLN A 87 -15.10 -4.12 -7.42
CA GLN A 87 -15.36 -3.01 -6.51
C GLN A 87 -14.08 -2.26 -6.08
N GLY A 88 -12.90 -2.67 -6.56
CA GLY A 88 -11.61 -2.06 -6.23
C GLY A 88 -10.95 -2.60 -4.97
N SER A 89 -11.61 -3.52 -4.25
CA SER A 89 -10.99 -4.26 -3.15
C SER A 89 -10.00 -5.30 -3.65
N LEU A 90 -9.07 -5.70 -2.78
CA LEU A 90 -8.18 -6.81 -3.10
C LEU A 90 -8.90 -8.14 -2.97
N ARG A 91 -8.69 -9.01 -3.96
CA ARG A 91 -9.22 -10.37 -3.95
C ARG A 91 -8.72 -11.13 -2.74
N SER A 92 -9.65 -11.78 -2.03
CA SER A 92 -9.33 -12.52 -0.80
C SER A 92 -8.29 -13.61 -1.06
N ARG A 93 -7.28 -13.72 -0.18
CA ARG A 93 -6.23 -14.76 -0.25
C ARG A 93 -6.78 -16.19 -0.11
N LYS A 94 -8.06 -16.37 0.23
CA LYS A 94 -8.72 -17.68 0.24
C LYS A 94 -8.93 -18.25 -1.17
N PHE A 95 -8.92 -17.42 -2.20
CA PHE A 95 -9.04 -17.86 -3.58
C PHE A 95 -7.66 -18.16 -4.18
N ALA A 96 -7.56 -19.24 -4.94
CA ALA A 96 -6.31 -19.72 -5.53
C ALA A 96 -5.68 -18.73 -6.52
N ASP A 97 -6.49 -17.87 -7.14
CA ASP A 97 -6.08 -16.84 -8.09
C ASP A 97 -5.81 -15.48 -7.45
N ALA A 98 -5.83 -15.34 -6.12
CA ALA A 98 -5.71 -14.04 -5.45
C ALA A 98 -4.35 -13.33 -5.64
N LEU A 99 -3.31 -14.10 -5.99
CA LEU A 99 -1.95 -13.63 -6.20
C LEU A 99 -1.60 -13.66 -7.69
N ILE A 100 -0.81 -12.68 -8.12
CA ILE A 100 -0.16 -12.67 -9.42
C ILE A 100 1.27 -13.17 -9.23
N LEU A 101 1.52 -14.43 -9.61
CA LEU A 101 2.83 -15.07 -9.45
C LEU A 101 3.73 -14.88 -10.67
N ASN A 102 3.17 -14.52 -11.82
CA ASN A 102 3.93 -14.26 -13.03
C ASN A 102 4.56 -12.86 -12.98
N PRO A 103 5.92 -12.74 -13.03
CA PRO A 103 6.58 -11.44 -12.97
C PRO A 103 6.19 -10.47 -14.09
N ALA A 104 5.92 -10.97 -15.30
CA ALA A 104 5.53 -10.13 -16.42
C ALA A 104 4.11 -9.57 -16.25
N GLU A 105 3.18 -10.38 -15.71
CA GLU A 105 1.82 -9.93 -15.39
C GLU A 105 1.83 -8.86 -14.30
N ALA A 106 2.58 -9.08 -13.21
CA ALA A 106 2.72 -8.10 -12.14
C ALA A 106 3.36 -6.78 -12.61
N ALA A 107 4.37 -6.87 -13.49
CA ALA A 107 5.00 -5.70 -14.10
C ALA A 107 4.05 -4.93 -15.01
N ALA A 108 3.23 -5.63 -15.81
CA ALA A 108 2.22 -5.01 -16.65
C ALA A 108 1.14 -4.30 -15.81
N GLN A 109 0.69 -4.92 -14.71
CA GLN A 109 -0.24 -4.29 -13.78
C GLN A 109 0.37 -3.05 -13.11
N ALA A 110 1.61 -3.14 -12.63
CA ALA A 110 2.29 -2.00 -12.01
C ALA A 110 2.42 -0.82 -12.97
N LEU A 111 2.73 -1.08 -14.25
CA LEU A 111 2.76 -0.05 -15.28
C LEU A 111 1.37 0.54 -15.54
N GLY A 112 0.34 -0.30 -15.68
CA GLY A 112 -1.04 0.14 -15.87
C GLY A 112 -1.52 1.07 -14.75
N ILE A 113 -1.12 0.77 -13.50
CA ILE A 113 -1.36 1.64 -12.35
C ILE A 113 -0.60 2.96 -12.50
N ALA A 114 0.70 2.90 -12.80
CA ALA A 114 1.57 4.08 -12.77
C ALA A 114 1.31 5.06 -13.94
N GLU A 115 1.07 4.55 -15.15
CA GLU A 115 0.83 5.39 -16.34
C GLU A 115 -0.64 5.82 -16.46
N ASN A 116 -1.55 4.88 -16.28
CA ASN A 116 -2.95 5.08 -16.65
C ASN A 116 -3.88 5.24 -15.44
N GLY A 117 -3.40 4.89 -14.24
CA GLY A 117 -4.22 4.78 -13.05
C GLY A 117 -5.31 3.73 -13.20
N ILE A 118 -5.00 2.58 -13.82
CA ILE A 118 -5.96 1.51 -14.12
C ILE A 118 -5.42 0.15 -13.67
N VAL A 119 -6.30 -0.66 -13.09
CA VAL A 119 -6.12 -2.11 -12.89
C VAL A 119 -7.24 -2.86 -13.60
N ILE A 120 -6.93 -4.07 -14.08
CA ILE A 120 -7.93 -4.98 -14.66
C ILE A 120 -8.31 -6.02 -13.60
N ALA A 121 -9.59 -6.07 -13.24
CA ALA A 121 -10.14 -7.07 -12.33
C ALA A 121 -10.18 -8.46 -12.97
N GLY A 122 -10.43 -9.50 -12.15
CA GLY A 122 -10.52 -10.88 -12.64
C GLY A 122 -11.63 -11.11 -13.69
N ASP A 123 -12.66 -10.28 -13.72
CA ASP A 123 -13.76 -10.31 -14.70
C ASP A 123 -13.54 -9.36 -15.89
N SER A 124 -12.33 -8.83 -16.06
CA SER A 124 -11.95 -7.82 -17.06
C SER A 124 -12.47 -6.40 -16.80
N THR A 125 -13.12 -6.13 -15.67
CA THR A 125 -13.52 -4.77 -15.28
C THR A 125 -12.30 -3.86 -15.16
N LYS A 126 -12.35 -2.68 -15.79
CA LYS A 126 -11.33 -1.62 -15.61
C LYS A 126 -11.63 -0.82 -14.35
N ILE A 127 -10.73 -0.90 -13.37
CA ILE A 127 -10.83 -0.20 -12.10
C ILE A 127 -9.89 1.00 -12.14
N ARG A 128 -10.41 2.19 -11.85
CA ARG A 128 -9.58 3.40 -11.73
C ARG A 128 -8.92 3.43 -10.35
N VAL A 129 -7.60 3.47 -10.34
CA VAL A 129 -6.78 3.42 -9.12
C VAL A 129 -5.79 4.58 -9.14
N LYS A 130 -6.06 5.60 -8.33
CA LYS A 130 -5.12 6.72 -8.14
C LYS A 130 -4.19 6.42 -6.97
N ALA A 131 -3.05 5.80 -7.26
CA ALA A 131 -2.06 5.40 -6.27
C ALA A 131 -0.80 6.27 -6.31
N GLN A 132 -0.16 6.40 -5.15
CA GLN A 132 1.12 7.08 -4.92
C GLN A 132 2.22 6.09 -4.57
N THR A 133 1.87 4.86 -4.19
CA THR A 133 2.81 3.76 -3.92
C THR A 133 2.24 2.44 -4.46
N ILE A 134 3.13 1.56 -4.92
CA ILE A 134 2.79 0.24 -5.43
C ILE A 134 3.47 -0.79 -4.54
N CYS A 135 2.67 -1.61 -3.86
CA CYS A 135 3.12 -2.68 -3.00
C CYS A 135 3.51 -3.92 -3.81
N ILE A 136 4.59 -4.55 -3.38
CA ILE A 136 5.05 -5.87 -3.79
C ILE A 136 5.29 -6.65 -2.50
N HIS A 137 4.69 -7.83 -2.35
CA HIS A 137 4.83 -8.61 -1.14
C HIS A 137 6.12 -9.42 -1.18
N GLY A 138 6.88 -9.39 -0.07
CA GLY A 138 8.09 -10.20 0.08
C GLY A 138 7.83 -11.68 0.34
N ASP A 139 6.61 -12.04 0.79
CA ASP A 139 6.17 -13.41 1.06
C ASP A 139 5.59 -14.13 -0.18
N THR A 140 5.40 -13.43 -1.30
CA THR A 140 4.90 -14.05 -2.54
C THR A 140 5.95 -15.01 -3.11
N PRO A 141 5.58 -16.25 -3.51
CA PRO A 141 6.49 -17.13 -4.24
C PRO A 141 7.08 -16.42 -5.47
N GLY A 142 8.40 -16.31 -5.54
CA GLY A 142 9.07 -15.57 -6.61
C GLY A 142 9.08 -14.04 -6.43
N ALA A 143 8.82 -13.51 -5.23
CA ALA A 143 8.79 -12.07 -4.92
C ALA A 143 9.97 -11.29 -5.48
N LEU A 144 11.19 -11.83 -5.42
CA LEU A 144 12.38 -11.17 -5.97
C LEU A 144 12.29 -10.99 -7.49
N LYS A 145 11.82 -12.03 -8.21
CA LYS A 145 11.63 -11.96 -9.67
C LYS A 145 10.54 -10.96 -10.04
N ILE A 146 9.45 -10.93 -9.27
CA ILE A 146 8.36 -9.96 -9.42
C ILE A 146 8.88 -8.53 -9.22
N ALA A 147 9.59 -8.28 -8.11
CA ALA A 147 10.15 -6.97 -7.80
C ALA A 147 11.12 -6.49 -8.89
N ALA A 148 12.01 -7.36 -9.35
CA ALA A 148 12.94 -7.04 -10.43
C ALA A 148 12.20 -6.68 -11.73
N ALA A 149 11.21 -7.48 -12.13
CA ALA A 149 10.42 -7.23 -13.34
C ALA A 149 9.62 -5.92 -13.26
N VAL A 150 8.99 -5.63 -12.11
CA VAL A 150 8.25 -4.38 -11.89
C VAL A 150 9.19 -3.18 -11.99
N VAL A 151 10.33 -3.22 -11.29
CA VAL A 151 11.31 -2.12 -11.31
C VAL A 151 11.84 -1.87 -12.71
N GLN A 152 12.23 -2.94 -13.41
CA GLN A 152 12.72 -2.85 -14.79
C GLN A 152 11.66 -2.22 -15.70
N ARG A 153 10.43 -2.73 -15.66
CA ARG A 153 9.35 -2.27 -16.54
C ARG A 153 8.99 -0.80 -16.34
N LEU A 154 8.99 -0.33 -15.09
CA LEU A 154 8.72 1.07 -14.77
C LEU A 154 9.88 1.98 -15.22
N ARG A 155 11.12 1.55 -15.05
CA ARG A 155 12.30 2.30 -15.53
C ARG A 155 12.35 2.41 -17.05
N ASP A 156 12.05 1.32 -17.75
CA ASP A 156 12.01 1.30 -19.22
C ASP A 156 10.91 2.23 -19.78
N ALA A 157 9.85 2.45 -19.01
CA ALA A 157 8.79 3.41 -19.31
C ALA A 157 9.14 4.87 -18.90
N GLY A 158 10.35 5.12 -18.40
CA GLY A 158 10.77 6.45 -17.95
C GLY A 158 10.17 6.90 -16.61
N ILE A 159 9.59 5.98 -15.82
CA ILE A 159 8.96 6.31 -14.54
C ILE A 159 10.00 6.34 -13.42
N ALA A 160 10.15 7.50 -12.79
CA ALA A 160 11.07 7.68 -11.68
C ALA A 160 10.54 7.01 -10.40
N LEU A 161 11.32 6.08 -9.84
CA LEU A 161 11.03 5.46 -8.55
C LEU A 161 11.63 6.30 -7.43
N ARG A 162 10.79 6.77 -6.51
CA ARG A 162 11.19 7.59 -5.36
C ARG A 162 10.51 7.06 -4.10
N PRO A 163 11.12 7.24 -2.92
CA PRO A 163 10.40 6.99 -1.67
C PRO A 163 9.15 7.89 -1.63
N PRO A 164 8.06 7.46 -0.96
CA PRO A 164 6.91 8.30 -0.72
C PRO A 164 7.40 9.63 -0.14
N ALA A 165 6.95 10.75 -0.72
CA ALA A 165 7.29 12.06 -0.20
C ALA A 165 6.97 12.07 1.29
N SER A 166 7.98 12.30 2.11
CA SER A 166 7.73 12.50 3.51
C SER A 166 7.02 13.84 3.64
N ALA A 167 6.02 13.94 4.50
CA ALA A 167 5.36 15.22 4.78
C ALA A 167 6.38 16.16 5.43
N PHE A 168 7.07 16.97 4.61
CA PHE A 168 7.86 18.12 5.01
C PHE A 168 7.61 19.22 3.99
#